data_AF-A0A9W9GBK2-F1
#
_entry.id   AF-A0A9W9GBK2-F1
#
_cell.length_a   1.000
_cell.length_b   1.000
_cell.length_c   1.000
_cell.angle_alpha   90.00
_cell.angle_beta   90.00
_cell.angle_gamma   90.00
#
_symmetry.space_group_name_H-M   'P 1'
#
loop_
_entity.id
_entity.type
_entity.pdbx_description
1 polymer ?
#
loop_
_entity_poly.entity_id
_entity_poly.type
_entity_poly.pdbx_seq_one_letter_code
_entity_poly.pdbx_strand_id
1 'polypeptide(L)'
;MNCHFPWSSELWEAENPISFSKIVTAHSAERPLPLLREVATQLLEAPEDVKPITWGLSLSAEHLLILIYALNSLAFQTRAGLLRYPSFERIRQAADSWKRLWDCFIGQLDKEQFLHLGYPKHAEELWWLLTATLDITTSHDANFAYLDSTATDELGNLNDFIQWCYRNAS
;
A
#
# COMPACT_ATOMS: atom_id res chain seq x y z
N MET A 1 -17.93 -5.80 -21.24
CA MET A 1 -17.32 -5.02 -20.13
C MET A 1 -18.47 -4.53 -19.26
N ASN A 2 -18.68 -5.17 -18.11
CA ASN A 2 -19.62 -4.66 -17.11
C ASN A 2 -18.83 -3.79 -16.14
N CYS A 3 -18.71 -2.50 -16.48
CA CYS A 3 -18.15 -1.53 -15.55
C CYS A 3 -19.20 -1.30 -14.47
N HIS A 4 -18.97 -1.80 -13.25
CA HIS A 4 -19.74 -1.41 -12.08
C HIS A 4 -19.41 0.04 -11.77
N PHE A 5 -20.17 0.97 -12.38
CA PHE A 5 -20.11 2.36 -11.98
C PHE A 5 -20.66 2.49 -10.55
N PRO A 6 -20.03 3.30 -9.67
CA PRO A 6 -20.52 3.50 -8.30
C PRO A 6 -21.89 4.21 -8.25
N TRP A 7 -22.36 4.73 -9.38
CA TRP A 7 -23.62 5.43 -9.54
C TRP A 7 -24.55 4.64 -10.45
N SER A 8 -25.81 4.48 -10.05
CA SER A 8 -26.83 3.83 -10.88
C SER A 8 -27.07 4.64 -12.17
N SER A 9 -27.36 3.96 -13.28
CA SER A 9 -27.75 4.62 -14.52
C SER A 9 -28.99 5.51 -14.33
N GLU A 10 -29.86 5.14 -13.41
CA GLU A 10 -31.07 5.88 -13.02
C GLU A 10 -30.79 7.32 -12.56
N LEU A 11 -29.59 7.58 -12.00
CA LEU A 11 -29.17 8.92 -11.62
C LEU A 11 -28.93 9.84 -12.84
N TRP A 12 -28.45 9.27 -13.94
CA TRP A 12 -28.20 9.98 -15.20
C TRP A 12 -29.46 10.13 -16.06
N GLU A 13 -30.43 9.24 -15.86
CA GLU A 13 -31.74 9.23 -16.52
C GLU A 13 -32.82 10.01 -15.74
N ALA A 14 -32.44 10.73 -14.69
CA ALA A 14 -33.39 11.48 -13.87
C ALA A 14 -34.03 12.64 -14.65
N GLU A 15 -35.35 12.56 -14.87
CA GLU A 15 -36.11 13.49 -15.71
C GLU A 15 -36.14 14.93 -15.16
N ASN A 16 -36.00 15.09 -13.84
CA ASN A 16 -36.03 16.41 -13.20
C ASN A 16 -35.24 16.46 -11.87
N PRO A 17 -34.87 17.66 -11.37
CA PRO A 17 -34.06 17.82 -10.15
C PRO A 17 -34.68 17.20 -8.88
N ILE A 18 -36.01 17.07 -8.82
CA ILE A 18 -36.70 16.45 -7.67
C ILE A 18 -36.55 14.92 -7.72
N SER A 19 -36.66 14.31 -8.90
CA SER A 19 -36.39 12.89 -9.10
C SER A 19 -34.91 12.55 -8.83
N PHE A 20 -33.99 13.40 -9.31
CA PHE A 20 -32.56 13.28 -9.02
C PHE A 20 -32.26 13.32 -7.52
N SER A 21 -32.78 14.31 -6.80
CA SER A 21 -32.53 14.44 -5.36
C SER A 21 -33.10 13.26 -4.56
N LYS A 22 -34.23 12.68 -4.99
CA LYS A 22 -34.78 11.44 -4.40
C LYS A 22 -33.88 10.23 -4.66
N ILE A 23 -33.35 10.07 -5.88
CA ILE A 23 -32.44 8.97 -6.23
C ILE A 23 -31.14 9.11 -5.44
N VAL A 24 -30.56 10.31 -5.36
CA VAL A 24 -29.33 10.58 -4.59
C VAL A 24 -29.51 10.34 -3.09
N THR A 25 -30.68 10.63 -2.52
CA THR A 25 -30.95 10.41 -1.09
C THR A 25 -31.34 8.97 -0.76
N ALA A 26 -31.92 8.23 -1.71
CA ALA A 26 -32.21 6.80 -1.58
C ALA A 26 -30.97 5.94 -1.82
N HIS A 27 -30.05 6.40 -2.68
CA HIS A 27 -28.73 5.81 -2.80
C HIS A 27 -27.98 6.14 -1.52
N SER A 28 -27.73 5.14 -0.67
CA SER A 28 -26.72 5.29 0.39
C SER A 28 -25.41 5.54 -0.33
N ALA A 29 -25.04 6.81 -0.55
CA ALA A 29 -23.81 7.14 -1.23
C ALA A 29 -22.70 6.38 -0.51
N GLU A 30 -22.15 5.37 -1.18
CA GLU A 30 -21.00 4.64 -0.66
C GLU A 30 -19.97 5.71 -0.34
N ARG A 31 -19.53 5.76 0.92
CA ARG A 31 -18.62 6.82 1.37
C ARG A 31 -17.43 6.80 0.42
N PRO A 32 -17.04 7.94 -0.20
CA PRO A 32 -15.95 7.95 -1.15
C PRO A 32 -14.69 7.35 -0.52
N LEU A 33 -13.83 6.74 -1.35
CA LEU A 33 -12.56 6.22 -0.86
C LEU A 33 -11.84 7.34 -0.12
N PRO A 34 -11.31 7.10 1.09
CA PRO A 34 -10.48 8.07 1.78
C PRO A 34 -9.31 8.46 0.87
N LEU A 35 -8.82 9.68 1.01
CA LEU A 35 -7.66 10.13 0.25
C LEU A 35 -6.48 9.21 0.58
N LEU A 36 -5.65 8.88 -0.42
CA LEU A 36 -4.46 8.04 -0.22
C LEU A 36 -3.60 8.52 0.94
N ARG A 37 -3.49 9.85 1.10
CA ARG A 37 -2.79 10.49 2.22
C ARG A 37 -3.41 10.11 3.56
N GLU A 38 -4.73 10.15 3.68
CA GLU A 38 -5.43 9.79 4.92
C GLU A 38 -5.21 8.31 5.25
N VAL A 39 -5.22 7.46 4.23
CA VAL A 39 -4.93 6.03 4.39
C VAL A 39 -3.49 5.79 4.85
N ALA A 40 -2.52 6.45 4.21
CA ALA A 40 -1.12 6.34 4.60
C ALA A 40 -0.89 6.86 6.04
N THR A 41 -1.54 7.98 6.40
CA THR A 41 -1.51 8.49 7.78
C THR A 41 -2.12 7.50 8.76
N GLN A 42 -3.27 6.90 8.43
CA GLN A 42 -3.89 5.87 9.28
C GLN A 42 -2.98 4.65 9.45
N LEU A 43 -2.29 4.20 8.40
CA LEU A 43 -1.33 3.09 8.51
C LEU A 43 -0.13 3.43 9.41
N LEU A 44 0.37 4.67 9.36
CA LEU A 44 1.46 5.15 10.20
C LEU A 44 1.05 5.39 11.66
N GLU A 45 -0.20 5.77 11.88
CA GLU A 45 -0.75 6.12 13.20
C GLU A 45 -1.52 4.97 13.87
N ALA A 46 -1.82 3.89 13.13
CA ALA A 46 -2.55 2.74 13.62
C ALA A 46 -1.92 2.20 14.92
N PRO A 47 -2.66 2.10 16.03
CA PRO A 47 -2.20 1.36 17.20
C PRO A 47 -2.07 -0.13 16.85
N GLU A 48 -1.12 -0.83 17.49
CA GLU A 48 -0.87 -2.27 17.23
C GLU A 48 -2.13 -3.14 17.38
N ASP A 49 -3.08 -2.70 18.19
CA ASP A 49 -4.27 -3.45 18.62
C ASP A 49 -5.58 -3.04 17.91
N VAL A 50 -5.51 -2.24 16.84
CA VAL A 50 -6.73 -1.77 16.17
C VAL A 50 -7.23 -2.78 15.14
N LYS A 51 -8.53 -3.09 15.29
CA LYS A 51 -9.37 -3.86 14.35
C LYS A 51 -9.05 -3.49 12.90
N PRO A 52 -9.11 -4.46 11.96
CA PRO A 52 -8.84 -4.20 10.55
C PRO A 52 -9.62 -2.97 10.11
N ILE A 53 -8.94 -2.03 9.45
CA ILE A 53 -9.54 -0.78 9.01
C ILE A 53 -10.76 -1.17 8.18
N THR A 54 -11.97 -0.92 8.71
CA THR A 54 -13.22 -1.27 8.03
C THR A 54 -13.46 -0.23 6.96
N TRP A 55 -12.81 -0.40 5.81
CA TRP A 55 -13.09 0.41 4.63
C TRP A 55 -14.48 0.04 4.11
N GLY A 56 -15.35 1.04 4.02
CA GLY A 56 -16.71 0.88 3.51
C GLY A 56 -16.79 0.69 1.99
N LEU A 57 -15.64 0.60 1.31
CA LEU A 57 -15.50 0.41 -0.13
C LEU A 57 -14.56 -0.75 -0.41
N SER A 58 -14.79 -1.43 -1.54
CA SER A 58 -13.93 -2.50 -2.05
C SER A 58 -12.57 -1.91 -2.41
N LEU A 59 -11.59 -2.14 -1.55
CA LEU A 59 -10.23 -1.72 -1.81
C LEU A 59 -9.63 -2.60 -2.91
N SER A 60 -9.07 -1.99 -3.95
CA SER A 60 -8.47 -2.73 -5.07
C SER A 60 -6.97 -2.99 -4.87
N ALA A 61 -6.43 -3.91 -5.66
CA ALA A 61 -5.01 -4.25 -5.64
C ALA A 61 -4.11 -3.06 -6.01
N GLU A 62 -4.56 -2.20 -6.93
CA GLU A 62 -3.85 -0.99 -7.34
C GLU A 62 -3.72 0.01 -6.18
N HIS A 63 -4.74 0.13 -5.33
CA HIS A 63 -4.66 0.98 -4.15
C HIS A 63 -3.59 0.48 -3.17
N LEU A 64 -3.54 -0.83 -2.93
CA LEU A 64 -2.49 -1.43 -2.08
C LEU A 64 -1.10 -1.27 -2.70
N LEU A 65 -0.98 -1.44 -4.02
CA LEU A 65 0.26 -1.21 -4.73
C LEU A 65 0.75 0.25 -4.56
N ILE A 66 -0.13 1.23 -4.73
CA ILE A 66 0.23 2.65 -4.55
C ILE A 66 0.66 2.92 -3.10
N LEU A 67 -0.03 2.31 -2.11
CA LEU A 67 0.34 2.46 -0.70
C LEU A 67 1.73 1.91 -0.40
N ILE A 68 2.09 0.73 -0.92
CA ILE A 68 3.42 0.17 -0.67
C ILE A 68 4.53 0.97 -1.36
N TYR A 69 4.27 1.58 -2.52
CA TYR A 69 5.18 2.56 -3.11
C TYR A 69 5.38 3.79 -2.24
N ALA A 70 4.29 4.32 -1.67
CA ALA A 70 4.38 5.47 -0.77
C ALA A 70 5.22 5.16 0.47
N LEU A 71 5.04 3.98 1.08
CA LEU A 71 5.85 3.54 2.23
C LEU A 71 7.33 3.35 1.87
N ASN A 72 7.64 2.77 0.71
CA ASN A 72 9.02 2.66 0.20
C ASN A 72 9.66 4.05 -0.01
N SER A 73 8.91 4.99 -0.59
CA SER A 73 9.38 6.36 -0.77
C SER A 73 9.62 7.06 0.58
N LEU A 74 8.78 6.83 1.58
CA LEU A 74 8.98 7.38 2.92
C LEU A 74 10.23 6.81 3.58
N ALA A 75 10.45 5.50 3.51
CA ALA A 75 11.64 4.86 4.04
C ALA A 75 12.93 5.43 3.42
N PHE A 76 12.94 5.60 2.10
CA PHE A 76 14.05 6.22 1.39
C PHE A 76 14.30 7.67 1.88
N GLN A 77 13.26 8.48 1.97
CA GLN A 77 13.37 9.89 2.41
C GLN A 77 13.84 10.01 3.86
N THR A 78 13.35 9.16 4.77
CA THR A 78 13.81 9.11 6.17
C THR A 78 15.28 8.69 6.24
N ARG A 79 15.70 7.68 5.48
CA ARG A 79 17.10 7.23 5.40
C ARG A 79 18.04 8.28 4.83
N ALA A 80 17.61 9.01 3.81
CA ALA A 80 18.38 10.11 3.22
C ALA A 80 18.49 11.34 4.15
N GLY A 81 17.89 11.30 5.35
CA GLY A 81 17.90 12.40 6.31
C GLY A 81 17.01 13.58 5.90
N LEU A 82 16.16 13.41 4.88
CA LEU A 82 15.27 14.46 4.36
C LEU A 82 14.05 14.67 5.26
N LEU A 83 13.63 13.63 5.97
CA LEU A 83 12.49 13.65 6.88
C LEU A 83 12.92 13.26 8.30
N ARG A 84 12.55 14.09 9.28
CA ARG A 84 12.72 13.79 10.71
C ARG A 84 11.58 12.92 11.27
N TYR A 85 10.47 12.81 10.53
CA TYR A 85 9.28 12.04 10.84
C TYR A 85 8.67 11.52 9.53
N PRO A 86 8.16 10.28 9.46
CA PRO A 86 8.01 9.26 10.52
C PRO A 86 9.30 8.49 10.84
N SER A 87 9.37 7.88 12.04
CA SER A 87 10.50 6.99 12.42
C SER A 87 10.45 5.66 11.67
N PHE A 88 11.59 4.97 11.55
CA PHE A 88 11.65 3.65 10.90
C PHE A 88 10.69 2.64 11.54
N GLU A 89 10.55 2.64 12.87
CA GLU A 89 9.57 1.81 13.60
C GLU A 89 8.12 2.05 13.13
N ARG A 90 7.74 3.31 12.91
CA ARG A 90 6.40 3.66 12.43
C ARG A 90 6.16 3.21 10.99
N ILE A 91 7.19 3.32 10.15
CA ILE A 91 7.13 2.83 8.77
C ILE A 91 7.04 1.30 8.77
N ARG A 92 7.76 0.61 9.67
CA ARG A 92 7.70 -0.85 9.83
C ARG A 92 6.30 -1.30 10.21
N GLN A 93 5.72 -0.67 11.24
CA GLN A 93 4.36 -0.96 11.70
C GLN A 93 3.30 -0.73 10.59
N ALA A 94 3.46 0.34 9.80
CA ALA A 94 2.62 0.62 8.65
C ALA A 94 2.75 -0.46 7.57
N ALA A 95 3.98 -0.94 7.31
CA ALA A 95 4.25 -2.03 6.37
C ALA A 95 3.60 -3.35 6.83
N ASP A 96 3.68 -3.69 8.12
CA ASP A 96 3.05 -4.90 8.67
C ASP A 96 1.52 -4.81 8.61
N SER A 97 0.96 -3.63 8.85
CA SER A 97 -0.48 -3.38 8.69
C SER A 97 -0.91 -3.48 7.23
N TRP A 98 -0.10 -2.96 6.31
CA TRP A 98 -0.31 -3.13 4.88
C TRP A 98 -0.28 -4.61 4.47
N LYS A 99 0.67 -5.41 4.99
CA LYS A 99 0.79 -6.84 4.67
C LYS A 99 -0.44 -7.63 5.13
N ARG A 100 -0.95 -7.35 6.33
CA ARG A 100 -2.23 -7.95 6.81
C ARG A 100 -3.40 -7.64 5.87
N LEU A 101 -3.48 -6.41 5.36
CA LEU A 101 -4.52 -6.02 4.40
C LEU A 101 -4.35 -6.72 3.06
N TRP A 102 -3.11 -6.81 2.56
CA TRP A 102 -2.78 -7.53 1.35
C TRP A 102 -3.13 -9.01 1.44
N ASP A 103 -2.76 -9.68 2.53
CA ASP A 103 -3.05 -11.11 2.74
C ASP A 103 -4.55 -11.38 2.83
N CYS A 104 -5.30 -10.48 3.48
CA CYS A 104 -6.77 -10.55 3.52
C CYS A 104 -7.37 -10.38 2.12
N PHE A 105 -6.87 -9.43 1.34
CA PHE A 105 -7.33 -9.16 -0.03
C PHE A 105 -7.01 -10.32 -0.99
N ILE A 106 -5.78 -10.84 -0.97
CA ILE A 106 -5.38 -12.01 -1.77
C ILE A 106 -6.14 -13.27 -1.35
N GLY A 107 -6.39 -13.46 -0.04
CA GLY A 107 -7.16 -14.59 0.46
C GLY A 107 -8.63 -14.61 0.00
N GLN A 108 -9.17 -13.47 -0.43
CA GLN A 108 -10.53 -13.34 -0.98
C GLN A 108 -10.58 -13.53 -2.51
N LEU A 109 -9.45 -13.48 -3.20
CA LEU A 109 -9.38 -13.60 -4.64
C LEU A 109 -9.29 -15.07 -5.09
N ASP A 110 -10.07 -15.42 -6.10
CA ASP A 110 -9.91 -16.70 -6.79
C ASP A 110 -8.59 -16.72 -7.59
N LYS A 111 -8.07 -17.93 -7.86
CA LYS A 111 -6.82 -18.13 -8.62
C LYS A 111 -6.83 -17.44 -9.99
N GLU A 112 -7.98 -17.42 -10.67
CA GLU A 112 -8.12 -16.75 -11.96
C GLU A 112 -8.06 -15.23 -11.81
N GLN A 113 -8.71 -14.66 -10.79
CA GLN A 113 -8.69 -13.23 -10.51
C GLN A 113 -7.27 -12.77 -10.13
N PHE A 114 -6.53 -13.61 -9.39
CA PHE A 114 -5.13 -13.36 -9.06
C PHE A 114 -4.23 -13.26 -10.29
N LEU A 115 -4.40 -14.15 -11.28
CA LEU A 115 -3.63 -14.11 -12.53
C LEU A 115 -3.88 -12.83 -13.33
N HIS A 116 -5.09 -12.26 -13.21
CA HIS A 116 -5.48 -11.02 -13.87
C HIS A 116 -5.01 -9.75 -13.16
N LEU A 117 -4.40 -9.85 -11.98
CA LEU A 117 -3.85 -8.69 -11.25
C LEU A 117 -2.75 -7.98 -12.03
N GLY A 118 -2.08 -8.63 -12.98
CA GLY A 118 -1.05 -8.00 -13.80
C GLY A 118 0.13 -7.51 -12.96
N TYR A 119 0.30 -6.19 -12.85
CA TYR A 119 1.41 -5.56 -12.13
C TYR A 119 1.25 -5.56 -10.60
N PRO A 120 0.07 -5.25 -10.02
CA PRO A 120 -0.21 -5.38 -8.59
C PRO A 120 0.22 -6.69 -7.91
N LYS A 121 0.31 -7.81 -8.62
CA LYS A 121 0.78 -9.08 -8.03
C LYS A 121 2.19 -8.99 -7.42
N HIS A 122 3.01 -8.04 -7.88
CA HIS A 122 4.37 -7.80 -7.37
C HIS A 122 4.39 -6.88 -6.14
N ALA A 123 3.24 -6.43 -5.64
CA ALA A 123 3.18 -5.55 -4.47
C ALA A 123 3.81 -6.21 -3.23
N GLU A 124 3.72 -7.54 -3.11
CA GLU A 124 4.37 -8.28 -2.03
C GLU A 124 5.90 -8.18 -2.10
N GLU A 125 6.50 -8.22 -3.28
CA GLU A 125 7.95 -8.08 -3.45
C GLU A 125 8.43 -6.70 -2.95
N LEU A 126 7.62 -5.66 -3.14
CA LEU A 126 7.89 -4.31 -2.63
C LEU A 126 7.80 -4.23 -1.10
N TRP A 127 6.98 -5.08 -0.47
CA TRP A 127 6.92 -5.20 0.99
C TRP A 127 8.15 -5.92 1.53
N TRP A 128 8.63 -6.97 0.87
CA TRP A 128 9.87 -7.67 1.24
C TRP A 128 11.07 -6.72 1.14
N LEU A 129 11.15 -5.95 0.06
CA LEU A 129 12.21 -4.95 -0.12
C LEU A 129 12.18 -3.87 0.97
N LEU A 130 10.99 -3.37 1.30
CA LEU A 130 10.81 -2.37 2.35
C LEU A 130 11.26 -2.90 3.71
N THR A 131 10.79 -4.09 4.09
CA THR A 131 11.12 -4.70 5.39
C THR A 131 12.62 -4.98 5.52
N ALA A 132 13.25 -5.57 4.50
CA ALA A 132 14.70 -5.79 4.49
C ALA A 132 15.50 -4.47 4.58
N THR A 133 15.05 -3.43 3.88
CA THR A 133 15.67 -2.10 3.96
C THR A 133 15.58 -1.52 5.38
N LEU A 134 14.41 -1.64 6.01
CA LEU A 134 14.20 -1.18 7.38
C LEU A 134 15.08 -1.94 8.37
N ASP A 135 15.16 -3.27 8.24
CA ASP A 135 15.95 -4.14 9.14
C ASP A 135 17.45 -3.82 9.10
N ILE A 136 17.98 -3.46 7.92
CA ILE A 136 19.37 -2.99 7.82
C ILE A 136 19.53 -1.61 8.44
N THR A 137 18.60 -0.69 8.19
CA THR A 137 18.72 0.67 8.73
C THR A 137 18.62 0.73 10.25
N THR A 138 17.95 -0.25 10.88
CA THR A 138 17.89 -0.40 12.35
C THR A 138 19.06 -1.23 12.89
N SER A 139 19.62 -2.14 12.10
CA SER A 139 20.79 -2.94 12.48
C SER A 139 22.09 -2.16 12.26
N HIS A 140 22.75 -1.76 13.35
CA HIS A 140 24.04 -1.04 13.28
C HIS A 140 25.20 -1.84 12.66
N ASP A 141 25.01 -3.13 12.38
CA ASP A 141 26.07 -4.06 12.01
C ASP A 141 26.29 -4.22 10.50
N ALA A 142 25.38 -3.71 9.65
CA ALA A 142 25.48 -3.87 8.20
C ALA A 142 25.27 -2.54 7.47
N ASN A 143 26.28 -2.10 6.71
CA ASN A 143 26.15 -0.98 5.78
C ASN A 143 26.36 -1.50 4.35
N PHE A 144 25.36 -1.33 3.50
CA PHE A 144 25.43 -1.75 2.10
C PHE A 144 25.50 -0.53 1.20
N ALA A 145 26.49 -0.50 0.30
CA ALA A 145 26.63 0.57 -0.70
C ALA A 145 25.40 0.72 -1.60
N TYR A 146 24.61 -0.35 -1.78
CA TYR A 146 23.32 -0.28 -2.49
C TYR A 146 22.31 0.62 -1.78
N LEU A 147 22.37 0.69 -0.45
CA LEU A 147 21.49 1.51 0.37
C LEU A 147 22.04 2.92 0.62
N ASP A 148 23.22 3.25 0.09
CA ASP A 148 23.67 4.63 0.10
C ASP A 148 22.73 5.50 -0.76
N SER A 149 22.54 6.74 -0.32
CA SER A 149 21.61 7.67 -1.00
C SER A 149 22.14 8.18 -2.35
N THR A 150 23.30 7.70 -2.78
CA THR A 150 23.92 7.95 -4.07
C THR A 150 23.41 6.95 -5.10
N ALA A 151 22.89 7.44 -6.23
CA ALA A 151 22.53 6.57 -7.35
C ALA A 151 23.76 5.77 -7.80
N THR A 152 23.63 4.45 -7.86
CA THR A 152 24.68 3.53 -8.30
C THR A 152 24.11 2.52 -9.30
N ASP A 153 24.77 2.37 -10.43
CA ASP A 153 24.46 1.34 -11.44
C ASP A 153 25.29 0.05 -11.19
N GLU A 154 25.99 -0.03 -10.06
CA GLU A 154 26.81 -1.18 -9.70
C GLU A 154 25.92 -2.35 -9.26
N LEU A 155 25.64 -3.23 -10.22
CA LEU A 155 24.92 -4.48 -10.02
C LEU A 155 25.54 -5.39 -8.93
N GLY A 156 26.84 -5.26 -8.67
CA GLY A 156 27.52 -5.98 -7.58
C GLY A 156 26.95 -5.63 -6.21
N ASN A 157 26.75 -4.34 -5.94
CA ASN A 157 26.22 -3.86 -4.65
C ASN A 157 24.76 -4.34 -4.44
N LEU A 158 23.97 -4.35 -5.52
CA LEU A 158 22.61 -4.90 -5.50
C LEU A 158 22.63 -6.41 -5.22
N ASN A 159 23.52 -7.15 -5.87
CA ASN A 159 23.63 -8.60 -5.65
C ASN A 159 24.02 -8.93 -4.21
N ASP A 160 24.96 -8.20 -3.62
CA ASP A 160 25.39 -8.42 -2.23
C ASP A 160 24.23 -8.17 -1.24
N PHE A 161 23.43 -7.12 -1.48
CA PHE A 161 22.21 -6.85 -0.74
C PHE A 161 21.19 -7.99 -0.87
N ILE A 162 20.91 -8.47 -2.10
CA ILE A 162 19.98 -9.58 -2.33
C ILE A 162 20.45 -10.86 -1.61
N GLN A 163 21.74 -11.17 -1.68
CA GLN A 163 22.32 -12.34 -1.00
C GLN A 163 22.19 -12.25 0.51
N TRP A 164 22.35 -11.05 1.08
CA TRP A 164 22.12 -10.83 2.51
C TRP A 164 20.64 -11.03 2.89
N CYS A 165 19.71 -10.47 2.11
CA CYS A 165 18.27 -10.65 2.34
C CYS A 165 17.89 -12.14 2.34
N TYR A 166 18.43 -12.91 1.38
CA TYR A 166 18.19 -14.34 1.29
C TYR A 166 18.68 -15.11 2.53
N ARG A 167 19.82 -14.73 3.11
CA ARG A 167 20.40 -15.40 4.28
C ARG A 167 19.68 -15.10 5.58
N ASN A 168 19.05 -13.93 5.69
CA ASN A 168 18.37 -13.47 6.91
C ASN A 168 16.85 -13.67 6.88
N ALA A 169 16.29 -14.12 5.75
CA ALA A 169 14.86 -14.45 5.62
C ALA A 169 14.50 -15.88 6.07
N SER A 170 15.49 -16.68 6.51
CA SER A 170 15.36 -18.06 6.99
C SER A 170 15.59 -18.19 8.48
#